data_AF-C0GE92-F1
#
_entry.id   AF-C0GE92-F1
#
_cell.length_a   1.000
_cell.length_b   1.000
_cell.length_c   1.000
_cell.angle_alpha   90.00
_cell.angle_beta   90.00
_cell.angle_gamma   90.00
#
_symmetry.space_group_name_H-M   'P 1'
#
loop_
_entity.id
_entity.type
_entity.pdbx_description
1 polymer ?
#
loop_
_entity_poly.entity_id
_entity_poly.type
_entity_poly.pdbx_seq_one_letter_code
_entity_poly.pdbx_strand_id
1 'polypeptide(L)'
;MKKQNTEKGFSLVEVIVALAILAILVAALTPLFTFSFTNIFSGGRKSSAQYRAHEAMENKFAGIGVDEGAETTTLTIKFGETTSIDIEKKDVSVTIDYTDSQGNERNVTYNSFLPK
;
A
#
# COMPACT_ATOMS: atom_id res chain seq x y z
N MET A 1 43.98 50.61 25.25
CA MET A 1 42.91 50.12 26.15
C MET A 1 42.30 48.89 25.52
N LYS A 2 42.42 47.72 26.17
CA LYS A 2 41.99 46.43 25.62
C LYS A 2 40.50 46.24 25.95
N LYS A 3 39.64 46.23 24.93
CA LYS A 3 38.18 46.07 25.09
C LYS A 3 37.91 44.62 25.50
N GLN A 4 37.47 44.41 26.74
CA GLN A 4 37.03 43.10 27.23
C GLN A 4 35.68 42.80 26.53
N ASN A 5 35.66 41.79 25.67
CA ASN A 5 34.40 41.27 25.10
C ASN A 5 33.74 40.42 26.19
N THR A 6 32.72 40.96 26.83
CA THR A 6 31.90 40.22 27.78
C THR A 6 31.00 39.26 26.99
N GLU A 7 31.38 37.98 26.94
CA GLU A 7 30.53 36.89 26.45
C GLU A 7 29.28 36.83 27.35
N LYS A 8 28.14 37.34 26.87
CA LYS A 8 26.87 37.30 27.61
C LYS A 8 26.26 35.91 27.46
N GLY A 9 26.28 35.11 28.53
CA GLY A 9 25.51 33.87 28.61
C GLY A 9 24.00 34.14 28.66
N PHE A 10 23.20 33.12 28.35
CA PHE A 10 21.74 33.19 28.45
C PHE A 10 21.28 33.21 29.91
N SER A 11 20.21 33.96 30.18
CA SER A 11 19.51 33.89 31.45
C SER A 11 18.88 32.52 31.63
N LEU A 12 18.83 32.03 32.88
CA LEU A 12 18.12 30.81 33.23
C LEU A 12 16.66 30.83 32.75
N VAL A 13 16.02 32.00 32.81
CA VAL A 13 14.63 32.18 32.37
C VAL A 13 14.49 32.00 30.86
N GLU A 14 15.42 32.52 30.06
CA GLU A 14 15.40 32.37 28.61
C GLU A 14 15.55 30.90 28.20
N VAL A 15 16.42 30.16 28.88
CA VAL A 15 16.61 28.73 28.63
C VAL A 15 15.34 27.94 28.96
N ILE A 16 14.69 28.23 30.08
CA ILE A 16 13.44 27.56 30.48
C ILE A 16 12.33 27.84 29.45
N VAL A 17 12.18 29.08 29.01
CA VAL A 17 11.18 29.45 28.00
C VAL A 17 11.47 28.77 26.66
N ALA A 18 12.73 28.73 26.22
CA ALA A 18 13.13 28.05 24.99
C ALA A 18 12.83 26.55 25.04
N LEU A 19 13.11 25.89 26.17
CA LEU A 19 12.80 24.47 26.38
C LEU A 19 11.29 24.21 26.40
N ALA A 20 10.50 25.11 26.99
CA ALA A 20 9.04 24.99 27.00
C ALA A 20 8.46 25.06 25.57
N ILE A 21 8.93 26.02 24.76
CA ILE A 21 8.53 26.14 23.36
C ILE A 21 8.96 24.91 22.56
N LEU A 22 10.20 24.44 22.75
CA LEU A 22 10.70 23.25 22.09
C LEU A 22 9.86 22.00 22.43
N ALA A 23 9.48 21.83 23.70
CA ALA A 23 8.64 20.72 24.13
C ALA A 23 7.27 20.74 23.46
N ILE A 24 6.65 21.92 23.33
CA ILE A 24 5.37 22.09 22.63
C ILE A 24 5.52 21.71 21.15
N LEU A 25 6.60 22.15 20.49
CA LEU A 25 6.86 21.80 19.10
C LEU A 25 7.06 20.30 18.91
N VAL A 26 7.86 19.66 19.77
CA VAL A 26 8.08 18.20 19.72
C VAL A 26 6.76 17.46 19.93
N ALA A 27 5.95 17.86 20.91
CA ALA A 27 4.65 17.25 21.17
C ALA A 27 3.69 17.38 19.98
N ALA A 28 3.69 18.53 19.30
CA ALA A 28 2.87 18.76 18.13
C ALA A 28 3.33 17.97 16.89
N LEU A 29 4.64 17.85 16.68
CA LEU A 29 5.20 17.23 15.47
C LEU A 29 5.35 15.71 15.55
N THR A 30 5.54 15.14 16.74
CA THR A 30 5.69 13.70 16.94
C THR A 30 4.56 12.86 16.31
N PRO A 31 3.26 13.16 16.53
CA PRO A 31 2.19 12.34 15.94
C PRO A 31 2.17 12.38 14.42
N LEU A 32 2.59 13.50 13.80
CA LEU A 32 2.68 13.64 12.35
C LEU A 32 3.72 12.67 11.76
N PHE A 33 4.88 12.57 12.40
CA PHE A 33 5.92 11.63 11.98
C PHE A 33 5.47 10.18 12.15
N THR A 34 4.87 9.83 13.29
CA THR A 34 4.34 8.48 13.54
C THR A 34 3.33 8.07 12.48
N PHE A 35 2.39 8.94 12.14
CA PHE A 35 1.39 8.68 11.10
C PHE A 35 2.04 8.48 9.73
N SER A 36 3.01 9.34 9.39
CA SER A 36 3.72 9.29 8.11
C SER A 36 4.47 7.97 7.92
N PHE A 37 5.27 7.56 8.92
CA PHE A 37 6.00 6.28 8.85
C PHE A 37 5.05 5.10 8.74
N THR A 38 3.99 5.09 9.55
CA THR A 38 2.99 4.01 9.55
C THR A 38 2.34 3.83 8.18
N ASN A 39 2.00 4.94 7.50
CA ASN A 39 1.41 4.90 6.17
C ASN A 39 2.41 4.47 5.09
N ILE A 40 3.67 4.90 5.17
CA ILE A 40 4.71 4.48 4.22
C ILE A 40 4.89 2.96 4.27
N PHE A 41 5.02 2.39 5.47
CA PHE A 41 5.20 0.95 5.60
C PHE A 41 3.95 0.15 5.21
N SER A 42 2.76 0.65 5.55
CA SER A 42 1.48 0.03 5.14
C SER A 42 1.30 0.04 3.62
N GLY A 43 1.58 1.17 2.99
CA GLY A 43 1.57 1.33 1.54
C GLY A 43 2.57 0.41 0.84
N GLY A 44 3.79 0.29 1.39
CA GLY A 44 4.82 -0.61 0.88
C GLY A 44 4.38 -2.09 0.94
N ARG A 45 3.81 -2.53 2.07
CA ARG A 45 3.26 -3.90 2.22
C ARG A 45 2.16 -4.18 1.22
N LYS A 46 1.22 -3.24 1.04
CA LYS A 46 0.16 -3.34 0.03
C LYS A 46 0.73 -3.44 -1.39
N SER A 47 1.70 -2.59 -1.73
CA SER A 47 2.32 -2.59 -3.06
C SER A 47 3.07 -3.91 -3.34
N SER A 48 3.78 -4.45 -2.34
CA SER A 48 4.42 -5.76 -2.44
C SER A 48 3.39 -6.88 -2.66
N ALA A 49 2.28 -6.87 -1.92
CA ALA A 49 1.20 -7.85 -2.10
C ALA A 49 0.56 -7.77 -3.50
N GLN A 50 0.34 -6.55 -4.02
CA GLN A 50 -0.14 -6.33 -5.38
C GLN A 50 0.84 -6.89 -6.43
N TYR A 51 2.14 -6.63 -6.27
CA TYR A 51 3.15 -7.14 -7.20
C TYR A 51 3.18 -8.67 -7.21
N ARG A 52 3.14 -9.31 -6.04
CA ARG A 52 3.10 -10.78 -5.92
C ARG A 52 1.82 -11.36 -6.49
N ALA A 53 0.68 -10.69 -6.29
CA ALA A 53 -0.59 -11.14 -6.87
C ALA A 53 -0.59 -11.00 -8.40
N HIS A 54 0.07 -9.97 -8.93
CA HIS A 54 0.27 -9.80 -10.37
C HIS A 54 1.18 -10.88 -10.95
N GLU A 55 2.33 -11.14 -10.33
CA GLU A 55 3.25 -12.22 -10.72
C GLU A 55 2.55 -13.59 -10.71
N ALA A 56 1.80 -13.89 -9.64
CA ALA A 56 1.03 -15.12 -9.55
C ALA A 56 -0.08 -15.20 -10.62
N MET A 57 -0.66 -14.07 -11.02
CA MET A 57 -1.61 -14.00 -12.11
C MET A 57 -0.92 -14.27 -13.45
N GLU A 58 0.19 -13.61 -13.75
CA GLU A 58 0.97 -13.83 -14.98
C GLU A 58 1.43 -15.28 -15.12
N ASN A 59 1.85 -15.93 -14.03
CA ASN A 59 2.21 -17.35 -14.05
C ASN A 59 1.02 -18.25 -14.42
N LYS A 60 -0.19 -17.95 -13.91
CA LYS A 60 -1.42 -18.65 -14.31
C LYS A 60 -1.76 -18.42 -15.79
N PHE A 61 -1.53 -17.22 -16.32
CA PHE A 61 -1.69 -16.91 -17.74
C PHE A 61 -0.67 -17.63 -18.63
N ALA A 62 0.57 -17.78 -18.16
CA ALA A 62 1.66 -18.45 -18.88
C ALA A 62 1.54 -20.00 -18.88
N GLY A 63 0.50 -20.56 -18.25
CA GLY A 63 0.31 -22.00 -18.17
C GLY A 63 1.13 -22.69 -17.06
N ILE A 64 1.83 -21.93 -16.22
CA ILE A 64 2.68 -22.44 -15.14
C ILE A 64 1.83 -22.53 -13.87
N GLY A 65 1.49 -23.75 -13.44
CA GLY A 65 0.67 -23.99 -12.22
C GLY A 65 -0.84 -23.89 -12.43
N VAL A 66 -1.33 -24.21 -13.63
CA VAL A 66 -2.76 -24.25 -13.93
C VAL A 66 -3.39 -25.47 -13.27
N ASP A 67 -4.26 -25.25 -12.29
CA ASP A 67 -5.24 -26.26 -11.86
C ASP A 67 -6.07 -26.67 -13.09
N GLU A 68 -5.98 -27.95 -13.46
CA GLU A 68 -6.72 -28.58 -14.55
C GLU A 68 -8.25 -28.59 -14.32
N GLY A 69 -8.74 -28.07 -13.19
CA GLY A 69 -10.15 -28.16 -12.77
C GLY A 69 -10.99 -26.88 -12.84
N ALA A 70 -10.48 -25.73 -13.33
CA ALA A 70 -11.32 -24.52 -13.36
C ALA A 70 -12.39 -24.62 -14.47
N GLU A 71 -13.65 -24.49 -14.07
CA GLU A 71 -14.81 -24.73 -14.94
C GLU A 71 -14.82 -23.78 -16.15
N THR A 72 -15.09 -24.37 -17.31
CA THR A 72 -15.25 -23.61 -18.56
C THR A 72 -16.61 -22.95 -18.51
N THR A 73 -16.66 -21.62 -18.47
CA THR A 73 -17.92 -20.86 -18.55
C THR A 73 -18.01 -20.16 -19.91
N THR A 74 -19.21 -20.02 -20.44
CA THR A 74 -19.43 -19.33 -21.72
C THR A 74 -19.71 -17.85 -21.46
N LEU A 75 -18.94 -16.97 -22.10
CA LEU A 75 -19.22 -15.54 -22.16
C LEU A 75 -20.01 -15.27 -23.45
N THR A 76 -21.30 -14.95 -23.30
CA THR A 76 -22.16 -14.55 -24.43
C THR A 76 -22.08 -13.04 -24.63
N ILE A 77 -21.46 -12.60 -25.72
CA ILE A 77 -21.45 -11.20 -26.16
C ILE A 77 -22.60 -10.99 -27.15
N LYS A 78 -23.55 -10.11 -26.81
CA LYS A 78 -24.69 -9.78 -27.68
C LYS A 78 -24.42 -8.49 -28.46
N PHE A 79 -24.58 -8.55 -29.78
CA PHE A 79 -24.56 -7.42 -30.70
C PHE A 79 -25.98 -7.19 -31.22
N GLY A 80 -26.68 -6.22 -30.63
CA GLY A 80 -28.10 -5.97 -30.92
C GLY A 80 -29.01 -7.10 -30.42
N GLU A 81 -30.19 -7.26 -31.04
CA GLU A 81 -31.16 -8.29 -30.64
C GLU A 81 -30.95 -9.65 -31.30
N THR A 82 -30.15 -9.72 -32.37
CA THR A 82 -30.16 -10.88 -33.28
C THR A 82 -28.82 -11.60 -33.41
N THR A 83 -27.72 -11.02 -32.92
CA THR A 83 -26.39 -11.60 -33.10
C THR A 83 -25.73 -11.79 -31.75
N SER A 84 -25.40 -13.03 -31.39
CA SER A 84 -24.62 -13.37 -30.21
C SER A 84 -23.38 -14.15 -30.61
N ILE A 85 -22.26 -13.86 -29.93
CA ILE A 85 -21.02 -14.61 -30.03
C ILE A 85 -20.77 -15.23 -28.66
N ASP A 86 -20.63 -16.55 -28.63
CA ASP A 86 -20.31 -17.31 -27.43
C ASP A 86 -18.81 -17.60 -27.41
N ILE A 87 -18.13 -17.16 -26.35
CA ILE A 87 -16.70 -17.38 -26.14
C ILE A 87 -16.54 -18.28 -24.92
N GLU A 88 -15.94 -19.46 -25.10
CA GLU A 88 -15.54 -20.29 -23.97
C GLU A 88 -14.42 -19.57 -23.19
N LYS A 89 -14.59 -19.42 -21.88
CA LYS A 89 -13.60 -18.80 -20.99
C LYS A 89 -13.31 -19.65 -19.76
N LYS A 90 -12.11 -19.47 -19.21
CA LYS A 90 -11.67 -19.99 -17.92
C LYS A 90 -11.42 -18.82 -16.98
N ASP A 91 -12.15 -18.74 -15.86
CA ASP A 91 -11.92 -17.69 -14.87
C ASP A 91 -10.68 -17.99 -14.02
N VAL A 92 -9.85 -16.97 -13.83
CA VAL A 92 -8.62 -17.04 -13.05
C VAL A 92 -8.67 -15.98 -11.96
N SER A 93 -8.68 -16.44 -10.71
CA SER A 93 -8.56 -15.57 -9.55
C SER A 93 -7.25 -15.84 -8.79
N VAL A 94 -6.63 -14.77 -8.30
CA VAL A 94 -5.45 -14.80 -7.46
C VAL A 94 -5.69 -13.88 -6.28
N THR A 95 -5.62 -14.43 -5.07
CA THR A 95 -5.76 -13.67 -3.82
C THR A 95 -4.47 -13.79 -3.03
N ILE A 96 -3.90 -12.66 -2.62
CA ILE A 96 -2.73 -12.58 -1.75
C ILE A 96 -3.09 -11.76 -0.51
N ASP A 97 -2.82 -12.33 0.65
CA ASP A 97 -3.07 -11.68 1.93
C ASP A 97 -1.86 -10.86 2.39
N TYR A 98 -2.13 -9.74 3.08
CA TYR A 98 -1.15 -8.86 3.68
C TYR A 98 -1.67 -8.20 4.94
N THR A 99 -0.79 -7.96 5.91
CA THR A 99 -1.16 -7.31 7.17
C THR A 99 -1.02 -5.79 7.06
N ASP A 100 -2.08 -5.05 7.41
CA ASP A 100 -2.08 -3.60 7.43
C ASP A 100 -1.30 -3.00 8.62
N SER A 101 -1.18 -1.66 8.67
CA SER A 101 -0.53 -0.94 9.76
C SER A 101 -1.20 -1.10 11.12
N GLN A 102 -2.45 -1.54 11.17
CA GLN A 102 -3.25 -1.73 12.37
C GLN A 102 -3.29 -3.21 12.81
N GLY A 103 -2.56 -4.08 12.11
CA GLY A 103 -2.51 -5.52 12.41
C GLY A 103 -3.66 -6.32 11.82
N ASN A 104 -4.53 -5.72 11.00
CA ASN A 104 -5.61 -6.46 10.36
C ASN A 104 -5.11 -7.16 9.11
N GLU A 105 -5.56 -8.38 8.90
CA GLU A 105 -5.38 -9.08 7.64
C GLU A 105 -6.26 -8.47 6.56
N ARG A 106 -5.64 -8.11 5.45
CA ARG A 106 -6.27 -7.56 4.25
C ARG A 106 -5.84 -8.42 3.07
N ASN A 107 -6.65 -8.46 2.03
CA ASN A 107 -6.32 -9.22 0.84
C ASN A 107 -6.33 -8.33 -0.40
N VAL A 108 -5.56 -8.75 -1.40
CA VAL A 108 -5.59 -8.23 -2.75
C VAL A 108 -6.02 -9.37 -3.65
N THR A 109 -7.19 -9.23 -4.26
CA THR A 109 -7.72 -10.19 -5.22
C THR A 109 -7.69 -9.59 -6.61
N TYR A 110 -7.09 -10.31 -7.55
CA TYR A 110 -7.21 -10.04 -8.97
C TYR A 110 -8.09 -11.11 -9.60
N ASN A 111 -9.03 -10.67 -10.42
CA ASN A 111 -9.90 -11.52 -11.21
C ASN A 111 -9.66 -11.24 -12.69
N SER A 112 -9.48 -12.29 -13.47
CA SER A 112 -9.43 -12.19 -14.92
C SER A 112 -10.02 -13.45 -15.55
N PHE A 113 -10.18 -13.45 -16.86
CA PHE A 113 -10.59 -14.62 -17.62
C PHE A 113 -9.61 -14.88 -18.77
N LEU A 114 -9.44 -16.15 -19.08
CA LEU A 114 -8.70 -16.66 -20.23
C LEU A 114 -9.70 -17.12 -21.29
N PRO A 115 -9.75 -16.52 -22.48
CA PRO A 115 -10.49 -17.11 -23.59
C PRO A 115 -9.83 -18.44 -24.01
N LYS A 116 -10.65 -19.43 -24.34
CA LYS A 116 -10.21 -20.76 -24.78
C LYS A 116 -10.29 -20.90 -26.30
#